data_AF-A0A9E4EQ98-F1
#
_entry.id   AF-A0A9E4EQ98-F1
#
_cell.length_a   1.000
_cell.length_b   1.000
_cell.length_c   1.000
_cell.angle_alpha   90.00
_cell.angle_beta   90.00
_cell.angle_gamma   90.00
#
_symmetry.space_group_name_H-M   'P 1'
#
loop_
_entity.id
_entity.type
_entity.pdbx_description
1 polymer ?
#
loop_
_entity_poly.entity_id
_entity_poly.type
_entity_poly.pdbx_seq_one_letter_code
_entity_poly.pdbx_strand_id
1 'polypeptide(L)'
;MQDPTREILESQDVFCIPDRKSRKKWNGPWWQMAALYEMGESACIPESAVIKALELLKNGAWPRFVITREDAPRHVADRAKMDCCHCELGVFYMILASRGCDVDAELPWIREWFLRHQLPDGGLNCSPAAYRGSGRSSIVSTLPPLEAILFFTNRKYTDAEQRFLDEGARYLIEHRLVCSIKDCRVINPEWLKPLFPRFFEYDVLRGMFFLVEWSGRTGRPLPVEVIRNGLDRLRPHVGPNGVLIHGPTFPLMDSVGTVGTVSPYLTQQLNVVREAVR
;
A
#
# COMPACT_ATOMS: atom_id res chain seq x y z
N MET A 1 -2.21 -1.09 31.31
CA MET A 1 -3.36 -0.84 30.42
C MET A 1 -3.36 -1.93 29.39
N GLN A 2 -4.49 -2.63 29.19
CA GLN A 2 -4.63 -3.52 28.04
C GLN A 2 -4.54 -2.67 26.78
N ASP A 3 -3.68 -3.07 25.86
CA ASP A 3 -3.54 -2.43 24.55
C ASP A 3 -4.81 -2.73 23.72
N PRO A 4 -5.64 -1.73 23.37
CA PRO A 4 -6.85 -1.94 22.59
C PRO A 4 -6.59 -2.61 21.24
N THR A 5 -5.41 -2.38 20.65
CA THR A 5 -4.98 -3.05 19.41
C THR A 5 -4.87 -4.56 19.62
N ARG A 6 -4.22 -4.96 20.71
CA ARG A 6 -4.07 -6.37 21.07
C ARG A 6 -5.41 -7.05 21.35
N GLU A 7 -6.31 -6.39 22.06
CA GLU A 7 -7.67 -6.92 22.34
C GLU A 7 -8.46 -7.17 21.04
N ILE A 8 -8.40 -6.25 20.08
CA ILE A 8 -9.05 -6.42 18.77
C ILE A 8 -8.46 -7.61 18.02
N LEU A 9 -7.13 -7.73 17.98
CA LEU A 9 -6.44 -8.76 17.20
C LEU A 9 -6.49 -10.16 17.83
N GLU A 10 -6.56 -10.26 19.16
CA GLU A 10 -6.72 -11.53 19.87
C GLU A 10 -8.18 -12.00 19.95
N SER A 11 -9.13 -11.15 19.51
CA SER A 11 -10.56 -11.50 19.50
C SER A 11 -10.85 -12.76 18.68
N GLN A 12 -11.75 -13.61 19.18
CA GLN A 12 -12.20 -14.78 18.45
C GLN A 12 -12.87 -14.40 17.11
N ASP A 13 -13.45 -13.20 17.01
CA ASP A 13 -14.13 -12.70 15.81
C ASP A 13 -13.28 -11.73 14.98
N VAL A 14 -11.95 -11.72 15.15
CA VAL A 14 -11.04 -10.78 14.47
C VAL A 14 -11.28 -10.77 12.95
N PHE A 15 -11.31 -11.92 12.27
CA PHE A 15 -11.84 -12.02 10.91
C PHE A 15 -12.89 -13.12 10.87
N CYS A 16 -13.99 -12.87 10.18
CA CYS A 16 -15.11 -13.80 10.06
C CYS A 16 -15.60 -13.88 8.61
N ILE A 17 -16.30 -14.97 8.28
CA ILE A 17 -16.90 -15.19 6.96
C ILE A 17 -18.41 -15.36 7.13
N PRO A 18 -19.25 -14.51 6.51
CA PRO A 18 -18.88 -13.33 5.72
C PRO A 18 -18.25 -12.22 6.58
N ASP A 19 -17.36 -11.42 6.00
CA ASP A 19 -16.74 -10.31 6.73
C ASP A 19 -17.80 -9.26 7.09
N ARG A 20 -17.69 -8.73 8.31
CA ARG A 20 -18.57 -7.69 8.84
C ARG A 20 -17.83 -6.57 9.56
N LYS A 21 -16.56 -6.79 9.92
CA LYS A 21 -15.87 -5.96 10.91
C LYS A 21 -14.44 -5.61 10.48
N SER A 22 -13.81 -6.38 9.59
CA SER A 22 -12.40 -6.22 9.24
C SER A 22 -12.08 -4.80 8.76
N ARG A 23 -12.99 -4.22 7.97
CA ARG A 23 -12.87 -2.90 7.33
C ARG A 23 -13.38 -1.73 8.16
N LYS A 24 -13.89 -1.95 9.39
CA LYS A 24 -14.48 -0.89 10.21
C LYS A 24 -13.42 0.17 10.53
N LYS A 25 -13.36 1.24 9.74
CA LYS A 25 -12.42 2.35 9.92
C LYS A 25 -12.61 2.96 11.32
N TRP A 26 -11.64 3.06 12.22
CA TRP A 26 -10.23 2.64 12.27
C TRP A 26 -9.98 1.45 13.20
N ASN A 27 -11.08 0.82 13.64
CA ASN A 27 -11.13 -0.13 14.75
C ASN A 27 -11.24 -1.58 14.26
N GLY A 28 -11.29 -1.77 12.94
CA GLY A 28 -11.30 -3.06 12.29
C GLY A 28 -9.88 -3.63 12.23
N PRO A 29 -9.73 -4.95 12.36
CA PRO A 29 -8.43 -5.58 12.46
C PRO A 29 -7.52 -5.39 11.25
N TRP A 30 -8.06 -5.15 10.05
CA TRP A 30 -7.24 -4.76 8.91
C TRP A 30 -6.47 -3.46 9.16
N TRP A 31 -7.14 -2.43 9.72
CA TRP A 31 -6.50 -1.15 10.06
C TRP A 31 -5.45 -1.31 11.16
N GLN A 32 -5.75 -2.13 12.16
CA GLN A 32 -4.85 -2.42 13.29
C GLN A 32 -3.57 -3.14 12.81
N MET A 33 -3.73 -4.19 12.00
CA MET A 33 -2.61 -4.91 11.39
C MET A 33 -1.80 -4.03 10.45
N ALA A 34 -2.45 -3.18 9.66
CA ALA A 34 -1.77 -2.26 8.75
C ALA A 34 -0.94 -1.20 9.48
N ALA A 35 -1.44 -0.66 10.60
CA ALA A 35 -0.66 0.27 11.43
C ALA A 35 0.56 -0.42 12.05
N LEU A 36 0.40 -1.63 12.61
CA LEU A 36 1.51 -2.41 13.17
C LEU A 36 2.57 -2.71 12.10
N TYR A 37 2.14 -3.11 10.91
CA TYR A 37 3.05 -3.34 9.78
C TYR A 37 3.83 -2.08 9.39
N GLU A 38 3.16 -0.93 9.29
CA GLU A 38 3.81 0.31 8.87
C GLU A 38 4.79 0.86 9.92
N MET A 39 4.58 0.50 11.19
CA MET A 39 5.56 0.71 12.27
C MET A 39 6.69 -0.32 12.29
N GLY A 40 6.75 -1.29 11.37
CA GLY A 40 7.71 -2.39 11.49
C GLY A 40 7.50 -3.29 12.72
N GLU A 41 6.35 -3.17 13.38
CA GLU A 41 5.94 -3.93 14.56
C GLU A 41 5.06 -5.13 14.17
N SER A 42 5.25 -5.66 12.96
CA SER A 42 4.51 -6.83 12.48
C SER A 42 4.62 -8.01 13.46
N ALA A 43 5.72 -8.15 14.19
CA ALA A 43 5.88 -9.19 15.22
C ALA A 43 4.77 -9.16 16.30
N CYS A 44 4.17 -7.99 16.55
CA CYS A 44 3.07 -7.80 17.49
C CYS A 44 1.71 -8.26 16.94
N ILE A 45 1.61 -8.60 15.65
CA ILE A 45 0.39 -9.17 15.06
C ILE A 45 0.29 -10.65 15.50
N PRO A 46 -0.77 -11.03 16.25
CA PRO A 46 -0.97 -12.41 16.70
C PRO A 46 -1.05 -13.37 15.52
N GLU A 47 -0.40 -14.53 15.64
CA GLU A 47 -0.44 -15.58 14.62
C GLU A 47 -1.87 -16.02 14.29
N SER A 48 -2.75 -16.07 15.28
CA SER A 48 -4.18 -16.36 15.10
C SER A 48 -4.88 -15.36 14.19
N ALA A 49 -4.52 -14.06 14.25
CA ALA A 49 -5.07 -13.04 13.37
C ALA A 49 -4.55 -13.20 11.93
N VAL A 50 -3.28 -13.58 11.77
CA VAL A 50 -2.67 -13.87 10.46
C VAL A 50 -3.36 -15.05 9.77
N ILE A 51 -3.57 -16.16 10.51
CA ILE A 51 -4.26 -17.34 10.00
C ILE A 51 -5.69 -16.99 9.56
N LYS A 52 -6.44 -16.25 10.39
CA LYS A 52 -7.81 -15.86 10.07
C LYS A 52 -7.89 -14.85 8.91
N ALA A 53 -6.89 -13.97 8.75
CA ALA A 53 -6.79 -13.10 7.58
C ALA A 53 -6.57 -13.91 6.29
N LEU A 54 -5.69 -14.93 6.33
CA LEU A 54 -5.51 -15.86 5.21
C LEU A 54 -6.80 -16.62 4.89
N GLU A 55 -7.49 -17.15 5.90
CA GLU A 55 -8.78 -17.84 5.72
C GLU A 55 -9.84 -16.93 5.11
N LEU A 56 -9.93 -15.67 5.59
CA LEU A 56 -10.82 -14.66 5.00
C LEU A 56 -10.50 -14.43 3.53
N LEU A 57 -9.23 -14.26 3.15
CA LEU A 57 -8.85 -14.04 1.75
C LEU A 57 -9.06 -15.29 0.87
N LYS A 58 -8.83 -16.50 1.40
CA LYS A 58 -9.04 -17.75 0.66
C LYS A 58 -10.52 -18.05 0.42
N ASN A 59 -11.34 -17.91 1.46
CA ASN A 59 -12.69 -18.45 1.49
C ASN A 59 -13.78 -17.38 1.50
N GLY A 60 -13.46 -16.19 2.02
CA GLY A 60 -14.40 -15.09 2.20
C GLY A 60 -14.23 -13.92 1.24
N ALA A 61 -13.15 -13.84 0.47
CA ALA A 61 -12.94 -12.81 -0.56
C ALA A 61 -13.33 -13.31 -1.95
N TRP A 62 -13.91 -12.43 -2.76
CA TRP A 62 -14.15 -12.68 -4.17
C TRP A 62 -12.85 -12.47 -4.96
N PRO A 63 -12.28 -13.50 -5.59
CA PRO A 63 -10.93 -13.45 -6.16
C PRO A 63 -10.89 -12.79 -7.54
N ARG A 64 -11.89 -11.98 -7.90
CA ARG A 64 -11.90 -11.18 -9.14
C ARG A 64 -12.27 -9.73 -8.89
N PHE A 65 -11.61 -8.84 -9.62
CA PHE A 65 -11.95 -7.43 -9.59
C PHE A 65 -13.21 -7.21 -10.42
N VAL A 66 -14.27 -6.69 -9.80
CA VAL A 66 -15.56 -6.56 -10.46
C VAL A 66 -15.56 -5.32 -11.37
N ILE A 67 -15.17 -5.50 -12.63
CA ILE A 67 -15.17 -4.44 -13.64
C ILE A 67 -16.50 -4.42 -14.38
N THR A 68 -17.02 -5.58 -14.78
CA THR A 68 -18.32 -5.71 -15.43
C THR A 68 -19.24 -6.62 -14.64
N ARG A 69 -20.49 -6.80 -15.10
CA ARG A 69 -21.44 -7.71 -14.44
C ARG A 69 -20.99 -9.17 -14.54
N GLU A 70 -20.21 -9.49 -15.56
CA GLU A 70 -19.71 -10.84 -15.82
C GLU A 70 -18.66 -11.27 -14.78
N ASP A 71 -17.96 -10.30 -14.19
CA ASP A 71 -16.97 -10.52 -13.12
C ASP A 71 -17.60 -10.74 -11.75
N ALA A 72 -18.87 -10.36 -11.58
CA ALA A 72 -19.56 -10.43 -10.31
C ALA A 72 -19.92 -11.89 -9.92
N PRO A 73 -20.04 -12.19 -8.60
CA PRO A 73 -20.53 -13.48 -8.13
C PRO A 73 -21.87 -13.87 -8.74
N ARG A 74 -21.91 -15.00 -9.46
CA ARG A 74 -23.17 -15.52 -10.05
C ARG A 74 -23.94 -16.41 -9.08
N HIS A 75 -23.23 -17.27 -8.35
CA HIS A 75 -23.82 -18.18 -7.39
C HIS A 75 -24.17 -17.46 -6.08
N VAL A 76 -25.33 -17.79 -5.51
CA VAL A 76 -25.81 -17.17 -4.26
C VAL A 76 -24.81 -17.33 -3.12
N ALA A 77 -24.13 -18.48 -3.03
CA ALA A 77 -23.10 -18.75 -2.04
C ALA A 77 -21.93 -17.76 -2.06
N ASP A 78 -21.60 -17.21 -3.23
CA ASP A 78 -20.47 -16.28 -3.40
C ASP A 78 -20.87 -14.81 -3.22
N ARG A 79 -22.17 -14.48 -3.21
CA ARG A 79 -22.64 -13.08 -3.10
C ARG A 79 -22.34 -12.43 -1.76
N ALA A 80 -22.09 -13.24 -0.74
CA ALA A 80 -21.68 -12.77 0.59
C ALA A 80 -20.16 -12.59 0.71
N LYS A 81 -19.38 -12.97 -0.31
CA LYS A 81 -17.94 -12.76 -0.31
C LYS A 81 -17.62 -11.28 -0.43
N MET A 82 -16.57 -10.91 0.27
CA MET A 82 -16.01 -9.58 0.34
C MET A 82 -15.37 -9.21 -1.02
N ASP A 83 -15.70 -8.04 -1.54
CA ASP A 83 -15.07 -7.47 -2.74
C ASP A 83 -13.75 -6.81 -2.38
N CYS A 84 -12.66 -7.05 -3.09
CA CYS A 84 -11.37 -6.42 -2.76
C CYS A 84 -10.93 -5.41 -3.83
N CYS A 85 -10.15 -4.41 -3.41
CA CYS A 85 -9.48 -3.47 -4.31
C CYS A 85 -7.96 -3.63 -4.25
N HIS A 86 -7.25 -3.05 -5.22
CA HIS A 86 -5.79 -3.14 -5.34
C HIS A 86 -5.06 -2.64 -4.08
N CYS A 87 -5.51 -1.51 -3.52
CA CYS A 87 -4.94 -0.93 -2.31
C CYS A 87 -5.00 -1.90 -1.12
N GLU A 88 -6.19 -2.46 -0.88
CA GLU A 88 -6.45 -3.33 0.26
C GLU A 88 -5.67 -4.63 0.15
N LEU A 89 -5.68 -5.26 -1.04
CA LEU A 89 -4.90 -6.46 -1.30
C LEU A 89 -3.40 -6.23 -1.18
N GLY A 90 -2.89 -5.10 -1.69
CA GLY A 90 -1.48 -4.76 -1.56
C GLY A 90 -1.04 -4.66 -0.10
N VAL A 91 -1.87 -4.02 0.74
CA VAL A 91 -1.59 -3.92 2.18
C VAL A 91 -1.72 -5.28 2.88
N PHE A 92 -2.76 -6.08 2.60
CA PHE A 92 -2.87 -7.44 3.13
C PHE A 92 -1.65 -8.29 2.75
N TYR A 93 -1.24 -8.24 1.48
CA TYR A 93 -0.08 -8.97 0.97
C TYR A 93 1.16 -8.64 1.81
N MET A 94 1.47 -7.35 1.95
CA MET A 94 2.66 -6.91 2.68
C MET A 94 2.61 -7.29 4.16
N ILE A 95 1.45 -7.15 4.82
CA ILE A 95 1.28 -7.57 6.20
C ILE A 95 1.57 -9.06 6.35
N LEU A 96 0.91 -9.91 5.56
CA LEU A 96 1.03 -11.37 5.65
C LEU A 96 2.47 -11.81 5.34
N ALA A 97 3.07 -11.28 4.28
CA ALA A 97 4.44 -11.59 3.92
C ALA A 97 5.45 -11.13 4.99
N SER A 98 5.23 -9.99 5.65
CA SER A 98 6.07 -9.54 6.79
C SER A 98 5.98 -10.45 8.01
N ARG A 99 4.94 -11.29 8.11
CA ARG A 99 4.78 -12.33 9.13
C ARG A 99 5.37 -13.68 8.71
N GLY A 100 6.01 -13.74 7.54
CA GLY A 100 6.62 -14.96 7.02
C GLY A 100 5.66 -15.86 6.25
N CYS A 101 4.44 -15.41 5.94
CA CYS A 101 3.55 -16.18 5.06
C CYS A 101 4.06 -16.15 3.62
N ASP A 102 4.09 -17.32 2.97
CA ASP A 102 4.26 -17.41 1.53
C ASP A 102 2.93 -17.07 0.84
N VAL A 103 2.67 -15.77 0.66
CA VAL A 103 1.41 -15.28 0.11
C VAL A 103 1.18 -15.77 -1.31
N ASP A 104 2.25 -15.99 -2.09
CA ASP A 104 2.12 -16.48 -3.46
C ASP A 104 1.73 -17.96 -3.53
N ALA A 105 2.21 -18.78 -2.58
CA ALA A 105 1.76 -20.16 -2.45
C ALA A 105 0.32 -20.25 -1.91
N GLU A 106 -0.02 -19.42 -0.93
CA GLU A 106 -1.31 -19.48 -0.22
C GLU A 106 -2.46 -18.80 -0.98
N LEU A 107 -2.14 -17.73 -1.73
CA LEU A 107 -3.07 -16.84 -2.41
C LEU A 107 -2.54 -16.43 -3.81
N PRO A 108 -2.23 -17.39 -4.70
CA PRO A 108 -1.57 -17.11 -5.99
C PRO A 108 -2.34 -16.13 -6.88
N TRP A 109 -3.66 -16.04 -6.69
CA TRP A 109 -4.54 -15.15 -7.44
C TRP A 109 -4.27 -13.66 -7.16
N ILE A 110 -3.69 -13.27 -6.02
CA ILE A 110 -3.44 -11.86 -5.69
C ILE A 110 -2.35 -11.28 -6.59
N ARG A 111 -1.25 -12.01 -6.78
CA ARG A 111 -0.17 -11.56 -7.66
C ARG A 111 -0.65 -11.46 -9.10
N GLU A 112 -1.34 -12.49 -9.59
CA GLU A 112 -1.94 -12.47 -10.92
C GLU A 112 -2.92 -11.30 -11.08
N TRP A 113 -3.73 -11.03 -10.05
CA TRP A 113 -4.63 -9.88 -10.02
C TRP A 113 -3.87 -8.58 -10.23
N PHE A 114 -2.76 -8.31 -9.53
CA PHE A 114 -2.02 -7.06 -9.72
C PHE A 114 -1.50 -6.92 -11.15
N LEU A 115 -0.82 -7.95 -11.66
CA LEU A 115 -0.20 -7.92 -12.98
C LEU A 115 -1.23 -7.74 -14.10
N ARG A 116 -2.40 -8.38 -13.98
CA ARG A 116 -3.46 -8.33 -15.00
C ARG A 116 -4.15 -6.97 -15.09
N HIS A 117 -4.24 -6.23 -13.98
CA HIS A 117 -5.01 -4.98 -13.92
C HIS A 117 -4.14 -3.72 -14.03
N GLN A 118 -2.88 -3.84 -14.47
CA GLN A 118 -2.10 -2.67 -14.84
C GLN A 118 -2.67 -2.04 -16.11
N LEU A 119 -3.00 -0.75 -16.04
CA LEU A 119 -3.51 0.02 -17.17
C LEU A 119 -2.36 0.41 -18.12
N PRO A 120 -2.66 0.79 -19.39
CA PRO A 120 -1.63 1.14 -20.37
C PRO A 120 -0.76 2.34 -19.98
N ASP A 121 -1.23 3.21 -19.08
CA ASP A 121 -0.43 4.31 -18.54
C ASP A 121 0.60 3.85 -17.49
N GLY A 122 0.61 2.58 -17.11
CA GLY A 122 1.55 1.94 -16.19
C GLY A 122 1.05 1.85 -14.74
N GLY A 123 -0.07 2.50 -14.41
CA GLY A 123 -0.63 2.44 -13.06
C GLY A 123 -1.77 1.44 -12.88
N LEU A 124 -2.40 1.47 -11.72
CA LEU A 124 -3.66 0.78 -11.42
C LEU A 124 -4.70 1.78 -10.94
N ASN A 125 -5.97 1.37 -10.94
CA ASN A 125 -7.05 2.15 -10.34
C ASN A 125 -8.04 1.24 -9.59
N CYS A 126 -8.42 1.59 -8.37
CA CYS A 126 -9.46 0.85 -7.62
C CYS A 126 -10.89 1.14 -8.11
N SER A 127 -11.08 2.10 -9.02
CA SER A 127 -12.36 2.37 -9.65
C SER A 127 -12.57 1.48 -10.88
N PRO A 128 -13.65 0.66 -10.92
CA PRO A 128 -14.03 -0.11 -12.11
C PRO A 128 -14.19 0.73 -13.38
N ALA A 129 -14.52 2.02 -13.27
CA ALA A 129 -14.69 2.92 -14.42
C ALA A 129 -13.38 3.13 -15.21
N ALA A 130 -12.22 2.93 -14.58
CA ALA A 130 -10.94 3.09 -15.24
C ALA A 130 -10.72 2.08 -16.38
N TYR A 131 -11.25 0.87 -16.20
CA TYR A 131 -11.11 -0.25 -17.13
C TYR A 131 -12.21 -0.29 -18.20
N ARG A 132 -13.23 0.58 -18.07
CA ARG A 132 -14.35 0.68 -19.02
C ARG A 132 -14.28 1.91 -19.93
N GLY A 133 -13.14 2.58 -19.98
CA GLY A 133 -12.88 3.63 -20.97
C GLY A 133 -12.21 4.90 -20.47
N SER A 134 -12.12 5.14 -19.15
CA SER A 134 -11.34 6.31 -18.70
C SER A 134 -9.85 6.11 -18.97
N GLY A 135 -9.34 4.88 -18.79
CA GLY A 135 -7.93 4.54 -18.96
C GLY A 135 -6.99 5.26 -17.99
N ARG A 136 -7.52 5.91 -16.95
CA ARG A 136 -6.73 6.72 -16.01
C ARG A 136 -6.42 5.96 -14.74
N SER A 137 -5.15 5.80 -14.44
CA SER A 137 -4.67 5.27 -13.16
C SER A 137 -4.77 6.27 -12.02
N SER A 138 -4.57 5.77 -10.79
CA SER A 138 -4.46 6.56 -9.57
C SER A 138 -3.19 6.17 -8.83
N ILE A 139 -2.31 7.14 -8.54
CA ILE A 139 -1.06 6.91 -7.78
C ILE A 139 -1.33 6.14 -6.47
N VAL A 140 -2.40 6.49 -5.75
CA VAL A 140 -2.81 5.82 -4.51
C VAL A 140 -3.13 4.34 -4.73
N SER A 141 -3.79 4.01 -5.84
CA SER A 141 -4.13 2.62 -6.20
C SER A 141 -2.97 1.84 -6.79
N THR A 142 -2.01 2.53 -7.41
CA THR A 142 -0.85 1.94 -8.05
C THR A 142 0.18 1.47 -7.04
N LEU A 143 0.44 2.26 -5.99
CA LEU A 143 1.65 2.05 -5.19
C LEU A 143 1.64 0.81 -4.29
N PRO A 144 0.57 0.47 -3.53
CA PRO A 144 0.60 -0.69 -2.65
C PRO A 144 0.86 -2.03 -3.39
N PRO A 145 0.25 -2.30 -4.56
CA PRO A 145 0.63 -3.45 -5.39
C PRO A 145 2.10 -3.46 -5.82
N LEU A 146 2.65 -2.31 -6.25
CA LEU A 146 4.06 -2.22 -6.64
C LEU A 146 5.00 -2.54 -5.48
N GLU A 147 4.72 -1.99 -4.29
CA GLU A 147 5.49 -2.24 -3.07
C GLU A 147 5.41 -3.71 -2.65
N ALA A 148 4.23 -4.34 -2.73
CA ALA A 148 4.06 -5.75 -2.44
C ALA A 148 4.98 -6.61 -3.33
N ILE A 149 5.01 -6.36 -4.64
CA ILE A 149 5.87 -7.10 -5.56
C ILE A 149 7.35 -6.78 -5.33
N LEU A 150 7.72 -5.50 -5.16
CA LEU A 150 9.11 -5.06 -5.03
C LEU A 150 9.78 -5.52 -3.73
N PHE A 151 9.06 -5.47 -2.61
CA PHE A 151 9.64 -5.76 -1.29
C PHE A 151 9.53 -7.22 -0.89
N PHE A 152 8.52 -7.93 -1.38
CA PHE A 152 8.21 -9.31 -0.97
C PHE A 152 8.34 -10.32 -2.10
N THR A 153 9.29 -10.08 -3.02
CA THR A 153 9.79 -11.11 -3.93
C THR A 153 11.24 -11.42 -3.54
N ASN A 154 11.48 -12.64 -3.03
CA ASN A 154 12.80 -13.09 -2.55
C ASN A 154 13.60 -13.89 -3.60
N ARG A 155 13.03 -14.05 -4.79
CA ARG A 155 13.66 -14.65 -5.97
C ARG A 155 13.88 -13.59 -7.04
N LYS A 156 14.54 -13.96 -8.14
CA LYS A 156 14.57 -13.12 -9.33
C LYS A 156 13.15 -12.84 -9.81
N TYR A 157 12.88 -11.59 -10.18
CA TYR A 157 11.63 -11.21 -10.85
C TYR A 157 11.49 -11.95 -12.17
N THR A 158 10.27 -12.41 -12.45
CA THR A 158 9.87 -12.83 -13.79
C THR A 158 9.79 -11.62 -14.71
N ASP A 159 9.79 -11.85 -16.02
CA ASP A 159 9.68 -10.75 -16.99
C ASP A 159 8.36 -9.96 -16.83
N ALA A 160 7.28 -10.63 -16.39
CA ALA A 160 6.00 -9.97 -16.14
C ALA A 160 6.07 -9.05 -14.91
N GLU A 161 6.69 -9.50 -13.82
CA GLU A 161 6.90 -8.68 -12.62
C GLU A 161 7.86 -7.52 -12.89
N GLN A 162 8.94 -7.77 -13.64
CA GLN A 162 9.89 -6.71 -14.01
C GLN A 162 9.20 -5.64 -14.85
N ARG A 163 8.42 -6.02 -15.86
CA ARG A 163 7.61 -5.07 -16.64
C ARG A 163 6.62 -4.31 -15.78
N PHE A 164 5.93 -5.00 -14.87
CA PHE A 164 4.96 -4.38 -13.96
C PHE A 164 5.61 -3.30 -13.09
N LEU A 165 6.76 -3.61 -12.50
CA LEU A 165 7.55 -2.67 -11.69
C LEU A 165 8.06 -1.49 -12.51
N ASP A 166 8.61 -1.75 -13.71
CA ASP A 166 9.18 -0.72 -14.57
C ASP A 166 8.10 0.25 -15.09
N GLU A 167 6.93 -0.26 -15.50
CA GLU A 167 5.81 0.57 -15.93
C GLU A 167 5.19 1.36 -14.78
N GLY A 168 5.13 0.77 -13.59
CA GLY A 168 4.70 1.47 -12.38
C GLY A 168 5.66 2.59 -11.98
N ALA A 169 6.97 2.35 -12.06
CA ALA A 169 7.99 3.37 -11.84
C ALA A 169 7.91 4.48 -12.90
N ARG A 170 7.76 4.13 -14.19
CA ARG A 170 7.54 5.09 -15.29
C ARG A 170 6.34 5.99 -15.00
N TYR A 171 5.21 5.40 -14.58
CA TYR A 171 4.01 6.14 -14.21
C TYR A 171 4.30 7.18 -13.12
N LEU A 172 4.98 6.81 -12.04
CA LEU A 172 5.36 7.76 -10.97
C LEU A 172 6.31 8.87 -11.46
N ILE A 173 7.27 8.52 -12.33
CA ILE A 173 8.26 9.43 -12.90
C ILE A 173 7.59 10.49 -13.79
N GLU A 174 6.70 10.07 -14.69
CA GLU A 174 5.96 10.97 -15.58
C GLU A 174 5.05 11.93 -14.80
N HIS A 175 4.47 11.42 -13.71
CA HIS A 175 3.73 12.23 -12.75
C HIS A 175 4.64 13.10 -11.87
N ARG A 176 5.97 13.06 -12.00
CA ARG A 176 6.91 13.78 -11.12
C ARG A 176 6.51 13.60 -9.64
N LEU A 177 6.16 12.37 -9.29
CA LEU A 177 5.61 11.90 -8.01
C LEU A 177 4.22 12.41 -7.61
N VAL A 178 3.83 13.65 -7.94
CA VAL A 178 2.60 14.28 -7.41
C VAL A 178 1.87 15.18 -8.41
N CYS A 179 2.42 15.37 -9.61
CA CYS A 179 1.94 16.30 -10.61
C CYS A 179 1.08 15.62 -11.67
N SER A 180 0.16 16.38 -12.25
CA SER A 180 -0.51 16.02 -13.49
C SER A 180 0.48 16.09 -14.65
N ILE A 181 0.46 15.10 -15.54
CA ILE A 181 1.33 15.06 -16.73
C ILE A 181 1.01 16.24 -17.66
N LYS A 182 -0.27 16.61 -17.77
CA LYS A 182 -0.76 17.59 -18.74
C LYS A 182 -0.30 19.03 -18.45
N ASP A 183 -0.39 19.46 -17.20
CA ASP A 183 -0.19 20.85 -16.80
C ASP A 183 0.86 21.04 -15.69
N CYS A 184 1.51 19.94 -15.28
CA CYS A 184 2.56 19.92 -14.26
C CYS A 184 2.13 20.42 -12.87
N ARG A 185 0.82 20.62 -12.64
CA ARG A 185 0.29 21.06 -11.34
C ARG A 185 0.20 19.88 -10.37
N VAL A 186 0.43 20.15 -9.09
CA VAL A 186 0.22 19.16 -8.03
C VAL A 186 -1.25 18.71 -8.04
N ILE A 187 -1.47 17.39 -8.13
CA ILE A 187 -2.79 16.77 -8.23
C ILE A 187 -3.55 16.94 -6.92
N ASN A 188 -2.87 16.66 -5.80
CA ASN A 188 -3.41 16.80 -4.46
C ASN A 188 -2.34 17.39 -3.53
N PRO A 189 -2.54 18.63 -3.02
CA PRO A 189 -1.60 19.27 -2.10
C PRO A 189 -1.33 18.47 -0.82
N GLU A 190 -2.27 17.63 -0.37
CA GLU A 190 -2.07 16.79 0.82
C GLU A 190 -0.96 15.76 0.63
N TRP A 191 -0.63 15.37 -0.60
CA TRP A 191 0.48 14.44 -0.87
C TRP A 191 1.86 15.04 -0.60
N LEU A 192 1.96 16.36 -0.39
CA LEU A 192 3.21 17.01 0.01
C LEU A 192 3.47 16.85 1.51
N LYS A 193 2.45 16.50 2.29
CA LYS A 193 2.50 16.35 3.75
C LYS A 193 2.74 14.89 4.09
N PRO A 194 3.86 14.55 4.76
CA PRO A 194 4.14 13.18 5.17
C PRO A 194 3.07 12.65 6.12
N LEU A 195 2.43 11.56 5.74
CA LEU A 195 1.33 10.96 6.49
C LEU A 195 1.86 9.79 7.32
N PHE A 196 1.37 9.61 8.55
CA PHE A 196 1.65 8.39 9.33
C PHE A 196 0.54 8.07 10.34
N PRO A 197 0.04 6.82 10.41
CA PRO A 197 0.23 5.76 9.40
C PRO A 197 -0.44 6.14 8.08
N ARG A 198 0.15 5.72 6.95
CA ARG A 198 -0.37 5.91 5.60
C ARG A 198 -1.40 4.86 5.23
N PHE A 199 -1.26 3.63 5.71
CA PHE A 199 -2.04 2.50 5.22
C PHE A 199 -1.86 2.34 3.68
N PHE A 200 -2.87 2.67 2.88
CA PHE A 200 -2.76 2.73 1.41
C PHE A 200 -2.59 4.16 0.86
N GLU A 201 -2.71 5.19 1.70
CA GLU A 201 -2.63 6.58 1.27
C GLU A 201 -1.22 6.95 0.78
N TYR A 202 -1.16 8.03 0.01
CA TYR A 202 0.07 8.45 -0.65
C TYR A 202 0.60 9.77 -0.09
N ASP A 203 1.92 9.83 0.06
CA ASP A 203 2.69 11.06 0.16
C ASP A 203 3.96 10.97 -0.69
N VAL A 204 4.53 12.14 -1.00
CA VAL A 204 5.68 12.28 -1.88
C VAL A 204 6.90 11.50 -1.37
N LEU A 205 7.06 11.33 -0.05
CA LEU A 205 8.16 10.57 0.52
C LEU A 205 8.01 9.07 0.22
N ARG A 206 6.79 8.51 0.35
CA ARG A 206 6.50 7.11 -0.02
C ARG A 206 6.84 6.84 -1.48
N GLY A 207 6.45 7.73 -2.39
CA GLY A 207 6.78 7.63 -3.82
C GLY A 207 8.27 7.72 -4.13
N MET A 208 9.00 8.67 -3.50
CA MET A 208 10.46 8.76 -3.64
C MET A 208 11.16 7.50 -3.13
N PHE A 209 10.76 7.02 -1.95
CA PHE A 209 11.32 5.82 -1.34
C PHE A 209 11.12 4.61 -2.24
N PHE A 210 9.92 4.43 -2.80
CA PHE A 210 9.67 3.36 -3.78
C PHE A 210 10.59 3.46 -5.00
N LEU A 211 10.78 4.64 -5.61
CA LEU A 211 11.64 4.78 -6.79
C LEU A 211 13.11 4.48 -6.49
N VAL A 212 13.59 4.84 -5.29
CA VAL A 212 14.95 4.53 -4.83
C VAL A 212 15.13 3.03 -4.67
N GLU A 213 14.21 2.36 -3.98
CA GLU A 213 14.23 0.91 -3.79
C GLU A 213 14.07 0.16 -5.12
N TRP A 214 13.20 0.63 -6.01
CA TRP A 214 13.02 0.07 -7.34
C TRP A 214 14.32 0.13 -8.12
N SER A 215 14.97 1.29 -8.18
CA SER A 215 16.25 1.47 -8.85
C SER A 215 17.31 0.52 -8.30
N GLY A 216 17.46 0.46 -6.97
CA GLY A 216 18.46 -0.40 -6.31
C GLY A 216 18.23 -1.89 -6.54
N ARG A 217 16.97 -2.36 -6.48
CA ARG A 217 16.63 -3.79 -6.61
C ARG A 217 16.59 -4.29 -8.05
N THR A 218 16.30 -3.42 -9.01
CA THR A 218 16.15 -3.79 -10.42
C THR A 218 17.38 -3.41 -11.27
N GLY A 219 18.29 -2.59 -10.73
CA GLY A 219 19.44 -2.05 -11.47
C GLY A 219 19.05 -0.99 -12.50
N ARG A 220 17.79 -0.52 -12.49
CA ARG A 220 17.33 0.54 -13.38
C ARG A 220 17.88 1.90 -12.91
N PRO A 221 18.19 2.84 -13.82
CA PRO A 221 18.70 4.15 -13.43
C PRO A 221 17.71 4.92 -12.54
N LEU A 222 18.22 5.52 -11.47
CA LEU A 222 17.42 6.38 -10.60
C LEU A 222 17.10 7.71 -11.32
N PRO A 223 15.85 8.19 -11.31
CA PRO A 223 15.48 9.49 -11.86
C PRO A 223 15.87 10.61 -10.88
N VAL A 224 17.18 10.87 -10.73
CA VAL A 224 17.77 11.76 -9.70
C VAL A 224 17.07 13.12 -9.62
N GLU A 225 16.77 13.75 -10.75
CA GLU A 225 16.09 15.05 -10.78
C GLU A 225 14.64 14.99 -10.26
N VAL A 226 13.92 13.89 -10.49
CA VAL A 226 12.57 13.70 -9.92
C VAL A 226 12.66 13.57 -8.39
N ILE A 227 13.67 12.85 -7.90
CA ILE A 227 13.91 12.69 -6.45
C ILE A 227 14.30 14.03 -5.80
N ARG A 228 15.23 14.79 -6.39
CA ARG A 228 15.62 16.13 -5.89
C ARG A 228 14.43 17.08 -5.81
N ASN A 229 13.61 17.14 -6.87
CA ASN A 229 12.39 17.95 -6.87
C ASN A 229 11.38 17.50 -5.80
N GLY A 230 11.28 16.20 -5.53
CA GLY A 230 10.46 15.67 -4.44
C GLY A 230 10.98 16.09 -3.06
N LEU A 231 12.29 16.05 -2.84
CA LEU A 231 12.93 16.51 -1.61
C LEU A 231 12.70 18.01 -1.36
N ASP A 232 12.77 18.84 -2.40
CA ASP A 232 12.49 20.28 -2.31
C ASP A 232 11.04 20.55 -1.87
N ARG A 233 10.09 19.79 -2.41
CA ARG A 233 8.67 19.87 -2.03
C ARG A 233 8.41 19.39 -0.60
N LEU A 234 9.16 18.38 -0.16
CA LEU A 234 9.06 17.81 1.17
C LEU A 234 9.70 18.70 2.25
N ARG A 235 10.67 19.53 1.88
CA ARG A 235 11.48 20.36 2.80
C ARG A 235 10.68 21.11 3.89
N PRO A 236 9.51 21.73 3.61
CA PRO A 236 8.73 22.41 4.64
C PRO A 236 8.22 21.49 5.78
N HIS A 237 8.20 20.17 5.56
CA HIS A 237 7.70 19.16 6.49
C HIS A 237 8.82 18.37 7.20
N VAL A 238 10.08 18.78 6.99
CA VAL A 238 11.24 18.17 7.65
C VAL A 238 11.77 19.13 8.70
N GLY A 239 11.60 18.75 9.97
CA GLY A 239 12.16 19.46 11.11
C GLY A 239 13.65 19.17 11.31
N PRO A 240 14.29 19.80 12.32
CA PRO A 240 15.72 19.58 12.62
C PRO A 240 16.05 18.12 12.96
N ASN A 241 15.07 17.38 13.51
CA ASN A 241 15.25 16.02 14.01
C ASN A 241 14.65 14.94 13.10
N GLY A 242 14.01 15.30 11.98
CA GLY A 242 13.41 14.33 11.07
C GLY A 242 12.07 14.77 10.49
N VAL A 243 11.31 13.81 9.98
CA VAL A 243 10.02 14.05 9.29
C VAL A 243 8.89 14.21 10.30
N LEU A 244 8.14 15.29 10.19
CA LEU A 244 6.97 15.55 11.03
C LEU A 244 5.75 14.76 10.53
N ILE A 245 5.01 14.15 11.46
CA ILE A 245 3.79 13.41 11.16
C ILE A 245 2.63 14.38 10.86
N HIS A 246 1.94 14.15 9.74
CA HIS A 246 0.61 14.66 9.46
C HIS A 246 -0.39 13.49 9.39
N GLY A 247 -1.70 13.77 9.53
CA GLY A 247 -2.73 12.75 9.39
C GLY A 247 -3.96 12.96 10.28
N PRO A 248 -5.01 12.12 10.11
CA PRO A 248 -6.18 12.15 10.98
C PRO A 248 -5.84 11.56 12.34
N THR A 249 -6.15 12.26 13.43
CA THR A 249 -6.03 11.70 14.79
C THR A 249 -7.17 10.71 15.05
N PHE A 250 -6.83 9.49 15.48
CA PHE A 250 -7.76 8.46 15.94
C PHE A 250 -7.11 7.68 17.10
N PRO A 251 -7.84 6.89 17.90
CA PRO A 251 -7.27 6.24 19.09
C PRO A 251 -6.04 5.36 18.82
N LEU A 252 -5.99 4.72 17.63
CA LEU A 252 -4.80 3.99 17.19
C LEU A 252 -3.63 4.93 16.81
N MET A 253 -3.85 6.20 16.44
CA MET A 253 -2.78 7.20 16.36
C MET A 253 -2.20 7.51 17.74
N ASP A 254 -3.04 7.67 18.77
CA ASP A 254 -2.56 8.01 20.12
C ASP A 254 -1.63 6.92 20.72
N SER A 255 -1.70 5.68 20.23
CA SER A 255 -0.79 4.59 20.60
C SER A 255 0.46 4.45 19.70
N VAL A 256 0.52 5.11 18.54
CA VAL A 256 1.58 4.92 17.51
C VAL A 256 2.33 6.21 17.12
N GLY A 257 1.85 7.38 17.55
CA GLY A 257 2.50 8.67 17.32
C GLY A 257 1.51 9.82 17.21
N THR A 258 1.89 11.01 17.64
CA THR A 258 1.02 12.20 17.61
C THR A 258 1.35 13.10 16.42
N VAL A 259 0.34 13.72 15.80
CA VAL A 259 0.56 14.74 14.75
C VAL A 259 1.54 15.81 15.25
N GLY A 260 2.51 16.17 14.42
CA GLY A 260 3.57 17.12 14.77
C GLY A 260 4.78 16.53 15.51
N THR A 261 4.76 15.24 15.84
CA THR A 261 5.95 14.53 16.35
C THR A 261 6.80 13.98 15.20
N VAL A 262 8.06 13.64 15.48
CA VAL A 262 8.96 13.03 14.49
C VAL A 262 8.65 11.54 14.35
N SER A 263 8.39 11.08 13.13
CA SER A 263 8.29 9.63 12.86
C SER A 263 9.68 9.04 12.60
N PRO A 264 10.16 8.07 13.39
CA PRO A 264 11.42 7.38 13.11
C PRO A 264 11.37 6.64 11.76
N TYR A 265 10.22 6.08 11.39
CA TYR A 265 10.02 5.33 10.14
C TYR A 265 10.09 6.22 8.91
N LEU A 266 9.36 7.34 8.91
CA LEU A 266 9.44 8.32 7.83
C LEU A 266 10.85 8.92 7.74
N THR A 267 11.51 9.12 8.88
CA THR A 267 12.86 9.68 8.93
C THR A 267 13.90 8.70 8.37
N GLN A 268 13.76 7.40 8.63
CA GLN A 268 14.59 6.37 8.02
C GLN A 268 14.41 6.34 6.50
N GLN A 269 13.17 6.37 5.99
CA GLN A 269 12.90 6.46 4.56
C GLN A 269 13.53 7.71 3.93
N LEU A 270 13.41 8.87 4.58
CA LEU A 270 14.02 10.12 4.12
C LEU A 270 15.55 10.01 4.03
N ASN A 271 16.20 9.35 4.99
CA ASN A 271 17.65 9.15 4.98
C ASN A 271 18.09 8.31 3.78
N VAL A 272 17.38 7.20 3.50
CA VAL A 272 17.62 6.37 2.31
C VAL A 272 17.47 7.20 1.02
N VAL A 273 16.39 7.98 0.92
CA VAL A 273 16.17 8.84 -0.26
C VAL A 273 17.27 9.88 -0.44
N ARG A 274 17.71 10.53 0.65
CA ARG A 274 18.79 11.53 0.60
C ARG A 274 20.12 10.91 0.18
N GLU A 275 20.44 9.74 0.72
CA GLU A 275 21.71 9.06 0.41
C GLU A 275 21.80 8.65 -1.06
N ALA A 276 20.68 8.25 -1.67
CA ALA A 276 20.62 7.85 -3.08
C ALA A 276 20.89 8.98 -4.10
N VAL A 277 20.88 10.25 -3.67
CA VAL A 277 21.08 11.42 -4.56
C VAL A 277 22.21 12.36 -4.13
N ARG A 278 22.99 11.95 -3.12
CA ARG A 278 24.26 12.58 -2.74
C ARG A 278 25.30 12.36 -3.83
#